data_AF-A0A397A0C3-F1
#
_entry.id   AF-A0A397A0C3-F1
#
_cell.length_a   1.000
_cell.length_b   1.000
_cell.length_c   1.000
_cell.angle_alpha   90.00
_cell.angle_beta   90.00
_cell.angle_gamma   90.00
#
_symmetry.space_group_name_H-M   'P 1'
#
loop_
_entity.id
_entity.type
_entity.pdbx_description
1 polymer ?
#
loop_
_entity_poly.entity_id
_entity_poly.type
_entity_poly.pdbx_seq_one_letter_code
_entity_poly.pdbx_strand_id
1 'polypeptide(L)'
;MLYRPPQTAAPVLPSLSPLVPSPPSFFKRLDSYIHVNALRAWDVFAAMDMNNNKRITLEELLDGLHQINFHVSPTDQSDLVEWMHDAVDADGLTFKEFALALKLRSSMASPQRAKPPPYKQRQCT
;
A
#
# COMPACT_ATOMS: atom_id res chain seq x y z
N MET A 1 -21.33 -45.91 -7.81
CA MET A 1 -20.30 -45.07 -8.46
C MET A 1 -20.66 -43.62 -8.18
N LEU A 2 -20.06 -42.97 -7.17
CA LEU A 2 -20.34 -41.56 -6.85
C LEU A 2 -19.29 -40.70 -7.57
N TYR A 3 -19.70 -39.99 -8.61
CA TYR A 3 -18.81 -39.11 -9.39
C TYR A 3 -18.60 -37.80 -8.61
N ARG A 4 -17.37 -37.57 -8.13
CA ARG A 4 -16.96 -36.31 -7.49
C ARG A 4 -16.43 -35.37 -8.58
N PRO A 5 -17.05 -34.20 -8.83
CA PRO A 5 -16.56 -33.29 -9.85
C PRO A 5 -15.16 -32.74 -9.47
N PRO A 6 -14.31 -32.43 -10.47
CA PRO A 6 -13.01 -31.82 -10.21
C PRO A 6 -13.23 -30.44 -9.60
N GLN A 7 -12.56 -30.17 -8.49
CA GLN A 7 -12.55 -28.84 -7.88
C GLN A 7 -11.84 -27.90 -8.86
N THR A 8 -12.60 -27.01 -9.50
CA THR A 8 -12.06 -25.86 -10.22
C THR A 8 -11.13 -25.11 -9.27
N ALA A 9 -9.83 -25.21 -9.53
CA ALA A 9 -8.82 -24.44 -8.83
C ALA A 9 -9.18 -22.96 -8.99
N ALA A 10 -9.62 -22.33 -7.90
CA ALA A 10 -9.72 -20.88 -7.85
C ALA A 10 -8.34 -20.29 -8.19
N PRO A 11 -8.26 -19.18 -8.94
CA PRO A 11 -7.00 -18.50 -9.14
C PRO A 11 -6.53 -18.02 -7.77
N VAL A 12 -5.52 -18.73 -7.23
CA VAL A 12 -4.69 -18.19 -6.16
C VAL A 12 -4.06 -16.94 -6.73
N LEU A 13 -4.59 -15.78 -6.35
CA LEU A 13 -3.92 -14.51 -6.54
C LEU A 13 -2.47 -14.71 -6.09
N PRO A 14 -1.46 -14.32 -6.89
CA PRO A 14 -0.09 -14.45 -6.46
C PRO A 14 0.04 -13.64 -5.17
N SER A 15 0.26 -14.36 -4.08
CA SER A 15 0.76 -13.82 -2.83
C SER A 15 2.14 -13.23 -3.16
N LEU A 16 2.15 -12.02 -3.72
CA LEU A 16 3.35 -11.23 -3.95
C LEU A 16 3.85 -10.76 -2.60
N SER A 17 4.46 -11.68 -1.86
CA SER A 17 5.39 -11.34 -0.79
C SER A 17 6.79 -11.69 -1.28
N PRO A 18 7.48 -10.79 -1.98
CA PRO A 18 8.89 -10.58 -1.73
C PRO A 18 9.03 -9.63 -0.54
N LEU A 19 10.20 -9.67 0.09
CA LEU A 19 10.71 -8.91 1.25
C LEU A 19 10.60 -7.36 1.17
N VAL A 20 9.71 -6.77 0.38
CA VAL A 20 9.63 -5.31 0.27
C VAL A 20 9.18 -4.72 1.61
N PRO A 21 9.96 -3.81 2.21
CA PRO A 21 9.57 -3.14 3.45
C PRO A 21 8.26 -2.39 3.22
N SER A 22 7.44 -2.34 4.27
CA SER A 22 6.16 -1.65 4.20
C SER A 22 6.38 -0.15 3.99
N PRO A 23 5.64 0.49 3.06
CA PRO A 23 5.77 1.92 2.84
C PRO A 23 5.35 2.71 4.09
N PRO A 24 5.91 3.91 4.28
CA PRO A 24 5.56 4.80 5.37
C PRO A 24 4.06 5.03 5.52
N SER A 25 3.62 5.22 6.76
CA SER A 25 2.19 5.33 7.07
C SER A 25 1.51 6.53 6.40
N PHE A 26 2.26 7.60 6.10
CA PHE A 26 1.74 8.79 5.44
C PHE A 26 1.24 8.52 4.01
N PHE A 27 1.70 7.47 3.31
CA PHE A 27 1.16 7.09 2.00
C PHE A 27 -0.34 6.78 2.06
N LYS A 28 -0.85 6.31 3.21
CA LYS A 28 -2.30 6.14 3.42
C LYS A 28 -3.03 7.47 3.50
N ARG A 29 -2.43 8.46 4.17
CA ARG A 29 -2.97 9.82 4.23
C ARG A 29 -2.92 10.49 2.85
N LEU A 30 -1.86 10.25 2.08
CA LEU A 30 -1.72 10.73 0.70
C LEU A 30 -2.75 10.07 -0.24
N ASP A 31 -2.96 8.75 -0.16
CA ASP A 31 -4.01 8.06 -0.90
C ASP A 31 -5.39 8.64 -0.59
N SER A 32 -5.72 8.83 0.69
CA SER A 32 -6.97 9.46 1.12
C SER A 32 -7.11 10.88 0.55
N TYR A 33 -6.04 11.68 0.59
CA TYR A 33 -6.01 13.03 0.04
C TYR A 33 -6.29 13.04 -1.48
N ILE A 34 -5.66 12.15 -2.24
CA ILE A 34 -5.89 12.00 -3.69
C ILE A 34 -7.36 11.70 -3.97
N HIS A 35 -7.95 10.79 -3.20
CA HIS A 35 -9.36 10.38 -3.37
C HIS A 35 -10.33 11.49 -3.01
N VAL A 36 -10.13 12.17 -1.89
CA VAL A 36 -11.01 13.25 -1.41
C VAL A 36 -11.00 14.44 -2.37
N ASN A 37 -9.86 14.74 -2.96
CA ASN A 37 -9.72 15.87 -3.90
C ASN A 37 -10.01 15.48 -5.37
N ALA A 38 -10.49 14.26 -5.63
CA ALA A 38 -10.74 13.72 -6.97
C ALA A 38 -9.54 13.84 -7.93
N LEU A 39 -8.32 13.76 -7.37
CA LEU A 39 -7.07 13.79 -8.13
C LEU A 39 -6.77 12.40 -8.69
N ARG A 40 -6.02 12.33 -9.79
CA ARG A 40 -5.46 11.05 -10.24
C ARG A 40 -4.09 10.85 -9.61
N ALA A 41 -3.77 9.63 -9.21
CA ALA A 41 -2.45 9.28 -8.70
C ALA A 41 -1.33 9.66 -9.68
N TRP A 42 -1.61 9.58 -11.00
CA TRP A 42 -0.68 10.02 -12.04
C TRP A 42 -0.41 11.52 -11.99
N ASP A 43 -1.42 12.36 -11.75
CA ASP A 43 -1.23 13.82 -11.69
C ASP A 43 -0.37 14.19 -10.47
N VAL A 44 -0.56 13.51 -9.33
CA VAL A 44 0.29 13.71 -8.14
C VAL A 44 1.72 13.22 -8.37
N PHE A 45 1.89 12.06 -9.01
CA PHE A 45 3.21 11.56 -9.38
C PHE A 45 3.94 12.52 -10.32
N ALA A 46 3.26 13.00 -11.37
CA ALA A 46 3.82 13.92 -12.34
C ALA A 46 4.15 15.30 -11.73
N ALA A 47 3.40 15.74 -10.72
CA ALA A 47 3.71 16.95 -9.98
C ALA A 47 4.95 16.82 -9.09
N MET A 48 5.28 15.60 -8.64
CA MET A 48 6.46 15.32 -7.82
C MET A 48 7.71 15.04 -8.68
N ASP A 49 7.54 14.51 -9.89
CA ASP A 49 8.61 14.27 -10.87
C ASP A 49 9.07 15.58 -11.54
N MET A 50 9.83 16.39 -10.81
CA MET A 50 10.18 17.76 -11.22
C MET A 50 11.11 17.78 -12.43
N ASN A 51 12.00 16.81 -12.54
CA ASN A 51 12.92 16.69 -13.67
C ASN A 51 12.31 15.93 -14.87
N ASN A 52 11.07 15.42 -14.74
CA ASN A 52 10.33 14.65 -15.75
C ASN A 52 11.06 13.38 -16.23
N ASN A 53 11.86 12.77 -15.37
CA ASN A 53 12.59 11.54 -15.67
C ASN A 53 11.74 10.27 -15.43
N LYS A 54 10.48 10.43 -14.99
CA LYS A 54 9.51 9.36 -14.64
C LYS A 54 9.87 8.57 -13.40
N ARG A 55 10.70 9.14 -12.53
CA ARG A 55 11.15 8.57 -11.26
C ARG A 55 11.16 9.67 -10.21
N ILE A 56 10.72 9.33 -9.00
CA ILE A 56 10.72 10.28 -7.90
C ILE A 56 11.85 9.92 -6.95
N THR A 57 12.83 10.80 -6.85
CA THR A 57 13.88 10.71 -5.83
C THR A 57 13.35 11.13 -4.45
N LEU A 58 14.10 10.83 -3.39
CA LEU A 58 13.72 11.23 -2.02
C LEU A 58 13.50 12.74 -1.90
N GLU A 59 14.38 13.52 -2.52
CA GLU A 59 14.33 14.98 -2.52
C GLU A 59 13.08 15.48 -3.24
N GLU A 60 12.80 14.93 -4.42
CA GLU A 60 11.60 15.25 -5.21
C GLU A 60 10.30 14.88 -4.49
N LEU A 61 10.28 13.75 -3.79
CA LEU A 61 9.11 13.33 -3.02
C LEU A 61 8.86 14.29 -1.84
N LEU A 62 9.90 14.62 -1.08
CA LEU A 62 9.77 15.53 0.07
C LEU A 62 9.37 16.93 -0.37
N ASP A 63 10.03 17.47 -1.40
CA ASP A 63 9.71 18.78 -1.93
C ASP A 63 8.30 18.80 -2.55
N GLY A 64 7.94 17.78 -3.33
CA GLY A 64 6.61 17.64 -3.90
C GLY A 64 5.50 17.53 -2.84
N LEU A 65 5.72 16.80 -1.75
CA LEU A 65 4.79 16.74 -0.61
C LEU A 65 4.64 18.12 0.05
N HIS A 66 5.73 18.87 0.20
CA HIS A 66 5.69 20.23 0.71
C HIS A 66 4.94 21.19 -0.24
N GLN A 67 5.11 21.06 -1.56
CA GLN A 67 4.42 21.87 -2.57
C GLN A 67 2.90 21.68 -2.57
N ILE A 68 2.41 20.47 -2.34
CA ILE A 68 0.97 20.21 -2.20
C ILE A 68 0.43 20.52 -0.79
N ASN A 69 1.22 21.22 0.03
CA ASN A 69 0.92 21.59 1.41
C ASN A 69 0.56 20.37 2.27
N PHE A 70 1.17 19.21 1.98
CA PHE A 70 0.97 17.97 2.70
C PHE A 70 2.04 17.83 3.79
N HIS A 71 1.60 17.83 5.04
CA HIS A 71 2.51 17.81 6.18
C HIS A 71 3.07 16.41 6.45
N VAL A 72 4.39 16.27 6.37
CA VAL A 72 5.15 15.06 6.71
C VAL A 72 5.87 15.29 8.04
N SER A 73 5.58 14.47 9.05
CA SER A 73 6.24 14.60 10.35
C SER A 73 7.71 14.17 10.28
N PRO A 74 8.59 14.61 11.20
CA PRO A 74 9.99 14.18 11.21
C PRO A 74 10.14 12.64 11.27
N THR A 75 9.25 11.97 12.01
CA THR A 75 9.20 10.50 12.07
C THR A 75 8.87 9.90 10.71
N ASP A 76 7.82 10.38 10.04
CA ASP A 76 7.45 9.92 8.69
C ASP A 76 8.59 10.15 7.67
N GLN A 77 9.38 11.22 7.82
CA GLN A 77 10.55 11.47 6.97
C GLN A 77 11.64 10.43 7.21
N SER A 78 11.93 10.07 8.46
CA SER A 78 12.88 9.00 8.78
C SER A 78 12.42 7.65 8.21
N ASP A 79 11.16 7.29 8.42
CA ASP A 79 10.57 6.06 7.84
C ASP A 79 10.66 6.07 6.30
N LEU A 80 10.49 7.24 5.67
CA LEU A 80 10.61 7.39 4.22
C LEU A 80 12.04 7.15 3.72
N VAL A 81 13.03 7.72 4.40
CA VAL A 81 14.44 7.55 4.05
C VAL A 81 14.81 6.08 4.13
N GLU A 82 14.49 5.42 5.24
CA GLU A 82 14.76 3.99 5.42
C GLU A 82 14.06 3.14 4.34
N TRP A 83 12.80 3.44 4.06
CA TRP A 83 12.04 2.73 3.03
C TRP A 83 12.60 2.96 1.62
N MET A 84 13.00 4.18 1.27
CA MET A 84 13.60 4.44 -0.05
C MET A 84 14.97 3.78 -0.21
N HIS A 85 15.73 3.60 0.88
CA HIS A 85 17.00 2.87 0.82
C HIS A 85 16.84 1.35 0.69
N ASP A 86 15.77 0.78 1.25
CA ASP A 86 15.58 -0.69 1.34
C ASP A 86 14.60 -1.24 0.29
N ALA A 87 13.59 -0.47 -0.12
CA ALA A 87 12.55 -0.88 -1.07
C ALA A 87 12.73 -0.34 -2.50
N VAL A 88 13.46 0.77 -2.66
CA VAL A 88 13.53 1.51 -3.92
C VAL A 88 14.95 1.43 -4.48
N ASP A 89 15.06 1.20 -5.79
CA ASP A 89 16.35 1.23 -6.47
C ASP A 89 16.99 2.62 -6.39
N ALA A 90 18.32 2.69 -6.58
CA ALA A 90 19.07 3.95 -6.56
C ALA A 90 18.58 4.99 -7.57
N ASP A 91 17.89 4.55 -8.62
CA ASP A 91 17.27 5.39 -9.65
C ASP A 91 16.01 6.14 -9.16
N GLY A 92 15.44 5.75 -8.01
CA GLY A 92 14.22 6.37 -7.45
C GLY A 92 12.92 5.68 -7.86
N LEU A 93 11.84 6.17 -7.27
CA LEU A 93 10.53 5.52 -7.23
C LEU A 93 9.79 5.66 -8.56
N THR A 94 9.46 4.54 -9.20
CA THR A 94 8.63 4.55 -10.42
C THR A 94 7.16 4.76 -10.09
N PHE A 95 6.35 5.16 -11.10
CA PHE A 95 4.90 5.29 -10.93
C PHE A 95 4.24 3.99 -10.44
N LYS A 96 4.76 2.82 -10.86
CA LYS A 96 4.21 1.54 -10.44
C LYS A 96 4.40 1.33 -8.94
N GLU A 97 5.60 1.61 -8.43
CA GLU A 97 5.93 1.49 -7.00
C GLU A 97 5.19 2.52 -6.16
N PHE A 98 5.12 3.77 -6.65
CA PHE A 98 4.32 4.82 -6.04
C PHE A 98 2.83 4.44 -5.93
N ALA A 99 2.23 3.97 -7.02
CA ALA A 99 0.84 3.53 -7.03
C ALA A 99 0.61 2.33 -6.11
N LEU A 100 1.59 1.43 -5.99
CA LEU A 100 1.57 0.33 -5.04
C LEU A 100 1.65 0.82 -3.59
N ALA A 101 2.52 1.79 -3.29
CA ALA A 101 2.63 2.40 -1.96
C ALA A 101 1.32 3.07 -1.52
N LEU A 102 0.63 3.75 -2.44
CA LEU A 102 -0.72 4.29 -2.22
C LEU A 102 -1.76 3.17 -2.01
N LYS A 103 -1.69 2.11 -2.84
CA LYS A 103 -2.64 0.99 -2.85
C LYS A 103 -2.43 -0.05 -1.77
N LEU A 104 -1.33 0.00 -1.01
CA LEU A 104 -1.12 -0.80 0.21
C LEU A 104 -2.06 -0.35 1.34
N ARG A 105 -3.33 -0.15 0.99
CA ARG A 105 -4.49 -0.38 1.81
C ARG A 105 -4.47 -1.87 2.21
N SER A 106 -4.47 -2.13 3.51
CA SER A 106 -5.20 -3.27 4.05
C SER A 106 -4.55 -4.65 4.18
N SER A 107 -3.28 -4.91 3.84
CA SER A 107 -2.71 -6.25 4.15
C SER A 107 -2.43 -6.49 5.66
N MET A 108 -2.46 -5.44 6.49
CA MET A 108 -2.41 -5.54 7.97
C MET A 108 -3.73 -5.06 8.64
N ALA A 109 -4.86 -5.19 7.94
CA ALA A 109 -6.18 -4.99 8.52
C ALA A 109 -7.19 -5.98 7.95
N SER A 110 -6.80 -7.25 7.84
CA SER A 110 -7.78 -8.32 8.00
C SER A 110 -7.76 -8.69 9.48
N PRO A 111 -8.85 -8.52 10.26
CA PRO A 111 -9.05 -9.39 11.39
C PRO A 111 -9.00 -10.79 10.79
N GLN A 112 -7.98 -11.58 11.11
CA GLN A 112 -8.12 -13.02 10.94
C GLN A 112 -9.45 -13.35 11.63
N ARG A 113 -10.41 -13.82 10.86
CA ARG A 113 -11.71 -14.27 11.33
C ARG A 113 -11.44 -15.37 12.34
N ALA A 114 -11.21 -14.99 13.59
CA ALA A 114 -11.12 -15.89 14.71
C ALA A 114 -12.48 -16.58 14.75
N LYS A 115 -12.45 -17.87 14.43
CA LYS A 115 -13.61 -18.75 14.42
C LYS A 115 -14.37 -18.52 15.73
N PRO A 116 -15.70 -18.29 15.71
CA PRO A 116 -16.46 -18.21 16.95
C PRO A 116 -16.29 -19.53 17.72
N PRO A 117 -16.19 -19.50 19.06
CA PRO A 117 -16.15 -20.72 19.85
C PRO A 117 -17.43 -21.53 19.60
N PRO A 118 -17.37 -22.87 19.60
CA PRO A 118 -18.57 -23.68 19.46
C PRO A 118 -19.48 -23.42 20.67
N TYR A 119 -20.66 -22.87 20.41
CA TYR A 119 -21.74 -22.85 21.38
C TYR A 119 -22.19 -24.30 21.61
N LYS A 120 -22.08 -24.81 22.84
CA LYS A 120 -22.91 -25.94 23.26
C LYS A 120 -24.18 -25.38 23.90
N GLN A 121 -25.23 -25.62 23.15
CA GLN A 121 -26.65 -25.45 23.41
C GLN A 121 -27.03 -25.85 24.84
N ARG A 122 -27.77 -24.96 25.52
CA ARG A 122 -28.54 -25.31 26.72
C ARG A 122 -29.52 -26.43 26.36
N GLN A 123 -29.55 -27.49 27.14
CA GLN A 123 -30.73 -28.37 27.25
C GLN A 123 -31.44 -28.01 28.55
N CYS A 124 -32.68 -27.53 28.40
CA CYS A 124 -33.69 -27.56 29.44
C CYS A 124 -34.26 -28.98 29.48
N THR A 125 -34.24 -29.61 30.65
CA THR A 125 -35.30 -30.45 31.25
C THR A 125 -34.87 -30.80 32.65
#